data_AF-A0A945TN54-F1
#
_entry.id   AF-A0A945TN54-F1
#
_cell.length_a   1.000
_cell.length_b   1.000
_cell.length_c   1.000
_cell.angle_alpha   90.00
_cell.angle_beta   90.00
_cell.angle_gamma   90.00
#
_symmetry.space_group_name_H-M   'P 1'
#
loop_
_entity.id
_entity.type
_entity.pdbx_description
1 polymer ?
#
loop_
_entity_poly.entity_id
_entity_poly.type
_entity_poly.pdbx_seq_one_letter_code
_entity_poly.pdbx_strand_id
1 'polypeptide(L)'
;MLRSQAVKVGELQLIGIDDAEDEDQVRRELSTIELDPECFKILLYHRPLGWESAVASGINLMLSGHTHNGQIFPFNLLVRQQFKRIRGLHTQRNSHLYVSPGTGTWGPAMRLGSCNEITCIDLKAASVSTNVDN
;
A
#
# COMPACT_ATOMS: atom_id res chain seq x y z
N MET A 1 6.10 -1.99 -14.62
CA MET A 1 5.15 -1.42 -13.64
C MET A 1 3.89 -1.03 -14.40
N LEU A 2 2.72 -1.34 -13.83
CA LEU A 2 1.43 -0.87 -14.36
C LEU A 2 1.38 0.64 -14.14
N ARG A 3 1.19 1.41 -15.22
CA ARG A 3 1.15 2.88 -15.20
C ARG A 3 -0.30 3.32 -15.27
N SER A 4 -0.93 3.56 -14.13
CA SER A 4 -2.37 3.84 -14.03
C SER A 4 -3.23 2.80 -14.74
N GLN A 5 -2.94 1.52 -14.48
CA GLN A 5 -3.59 0.38 -15.11
C GLN A 5 -3.96 -0.67 -14.08
N ALA A 6 -5.02 -1.42 -14.38
CA ALA A 6 -5.40 -2.61 -13.64
C ALA A 6 -5.22 -3.86 -14.52
N VAL A 7 -4.81 -4.96 -13.89
CA VAL A 7 -4.77 -6.29 -14.51
C VAL A 7 -5.41 -7.29 -13.57
N LYS A 8 -6.28 -8.15 -14.12
CA LYS A 8 -6.88 -9.26 -13.40
C LYS A 8 -5.98 -10.49 -13.48
N VAL A 9 -5.72 -11.12 -12.35
CA VAL A 9 -4.94 -12.35 -12.23
C VAL A 9 -5.71 -13.31 -11.32
N GLY A 10 -6.49 -14.20 -11.92
CA GLY A 10 -7.42 -15.06 -11.17
C GLY A 10 -8.45 -14.25 -10.41
N GLU A 11 -8.49 -14.42 -9.08
CA GLU A 11 -9.36 -13.69 -8.15
C GLU A 11 -8.76 -12.37 -7.66
N LEU A 12 -7.58 -11.99 -8.15
CA LEU A 12 -6.90 -10.75 -7.78
C LEU A 12 -7.05 -9.70 -8.88
N GLN A 13 -7.19 -8.45 -8.47
CA GLN A 13 -7.01 -7.31 -9.36
C GLN A 13 -5.82 -6.48 -8.87
N LEU A 14 -4.76 -6.45 -9.67
CA LEU A 14 -3.56 -5.65 -9.40
C LEU A 14 -3.73 -4.29 -10.07
N ILE A 15 -3.61 -3.22 -9.30
CA ILE A 15 -3.80 -1.84 -9.73
C ILE A 15 -2.49 -1.11 -9.48
N GLY A 16 -1.86 -0.56 -10.52
CA GLY A 16 -0.68 0.30 -10.37
C GLY A 16 -1.00 1.75 -10.68
N ILE A 17 -0.61 2.66 -9.81
CA ILE A 17 -0.71 4.11 -10.00
C ILE A 17 0.71 4.69 -10.09
N ASP A 18 0.93 5.61 -11.03
CA ASP A 18 2.21 6.31 -11.17
C ASP A 18 2.51 7.20 -9.95
N ASP A 19 3.78 7.31 -9.57
CA ASP A 19 4.21 8.09 -8.40
C ASP A 19 4.00 9.59 -8.60
N ALA A 20 3.34 10.24 -7.64
CA ALA A 20 3.12 11.69 -7.64
C ALA A 20 3.13 12.25 -6.21
N GLU A 21 3.62 13.47 -6.02
CA GLU A 21 3.57 14.18 -4.73
C GLU A 21 2.18 14.81 -4.50
N ASP A 22 1.11 14.03 -4.60
CA ASP A 22 -0.26 14.54 -4.53
C ASP A 22 -1.17 13.57 -3.77
N GLU A 23 -1.83 14.07 -2.71
CA GLU A 23 -2.77 13.30 -1.88
C GLU A 23 -4.03 12.88 -2.64
N ASP A 24 -4.43 13.66 -3.65
CA ASP A 24 -5.60 13.40 -4.48
C ASP A 24 -5.32 12.45 -5.66
N GLN A 25 -4.05 12.09 -5.92
CA GLN A 25 -3.67 11.25 -7.06
C GLN A 25 -4.43 9.90 -7.03
N VAL A 26 -4.43 9.22 -5.87
CA VAL A 26 -5.13 7.94 -5.72
C VAL A 26 -6.61 8.08 -6.02
N ARG A 27 -7.27 9.13 -5.51
CA ARG A 27 -8.68 9.41 -5.77
C ARG A 27 -8.97 9.61 -7.25
N ARG A 28 -8.14 10.39 -7.94
CA ARG A 28 -8.33 10.69 -9.37
C ARG A 28 -8.14 9.46 -10.24
N GLU A 29 -7.07 8.70 -10.02
CA GLU A 29 -6.76 7.53 -10.84
C GLU A 29 -7.75 6.38 -10.59
N LEU A 30 -8.15 6.14 -9.34
CA LEU A 30 -9.19 5.14 -9.04
C LEU A 30 -10.56 5.52 -9.61
N SER A 31 -10.79 6.79 -9.96
CA SER A 31 -12.03 7.21 -10.63
C SER A 31 -12.07 6.86 -12.13
N THR A 32 -10.92 6.57 -12.74
CA THR A 32 -10.79 6.23 -14.16
C THR A 32 -10.52 4.75 -14.40
N ILE A 33 -10.11 4.03 -13.35
CA ILE A 33 -9.83 2.59 -13.39
C ILE A 33 -11.09 1.81 -13.00
N GLU A 34 -11.48 0.86 -13.84
CA GLU A 34 -12.58 -0.06 -13.54
C GLU A 34 -12.18 -1.05 -12.43
N LEU A 35 -12.92 -1.05 -11.33
CA LEU A 35 -12.67 -1.91 -10.18
C LEU A 35 -13.63 -3.10 -10.20
N ASP A 36 -13.08 -4.30 -10.26
CA ASP A 36 -13.87 -5.54 -10.25
C ASP A 36 -14.32 -5.83 -8.81
N PRO A 37 -15.64 -5.83 -8.50
CA PRO A 37 -16.14 -6.07 -7.15
C PRO A 37 -15.87 -7.50 -6.67
N GLU A 38 -15.76 -8.47 -7.59
CA GLU A 38 -15.55 -9.89 -7.29
C GLU A 38 -14.07 -10.21 -7.01
N CYS A 39 -13.16 -9.30 -7.38
CA CYS A 39 -11.73 -9.48 -7.13
C CYS A 39 -11.28 -8.90 -5.80
N PHE A 40 -10.28 -9.55 -5.20
CA PHE A 40 -9.45 -8.95 -4.16
C PHE A 40 -8.51 -7.91 -4.79
N LYS A 41 -8.73 -6.64 -4.46
CA LYS A 41 -8.08 -5.48 -5.08
C LYS A 41 -6.79 -5.12 -4.34
N ILE A 42 -5.68 -5.18 -5.06
CA ILE A 42 -4.34 -4.82 -4.57
C ILE A 42 -3.86 -3.56 -5.30
N LEU A 43 -3.74 -2.47 -4.56
CA LEU A 43 -3.17 -1.22 -5.04
C LEU A 43 -1.66 -1.17 -4.78
N LEU A 44 -0.88 -0.98 -5.83
CA LEU A 44 0.53 -0.69 -5.80
C LEU A 44 0.72 0.81 -6.02
N TYR A 45 1.09 1.54 -4.97
CA TYR A 45 1.35 2.98 -5.05
C TYR A 45 2.55 3.34 -4.19
N HIS A 46 3.52 4.04 -4.77
CA HIS A 46 4.84 4.24 -4.17
C HIS A 46 4.77 4.95 -2.81
N ARG A 47 3.91 5.97 -2.67
CA ARG A 47 3.78 6.79 -1.46
C ARG A 47 2.59 6.37 -0.62
N PRO A 48 2.66 6.41 0.72
CA PRO A 48 1.54 6.09 1.59
C PRO A 48 0.53 7.26 1.71
N LEU A 49 0.19 7.90 0.59
CA LEU A 49 -0.77 8.99 0.48
C LEU A 49 -2.09 8.49 -0.13
N GLY A 50 -3.20 9.19 0.11
CA GLY A 50 -4.50 8.84 -0.47
C GLY A 50 -5.13 7.56 0.11
N TRP A 51 -4.69 7.13 1.31
CA TRP A 51 -5.21 5.92 1.96
C TRP A 51 -6.71 5.97 2.19
N GLU A 52 -7.23 7.10 2.64
CA GLU A 52 -8.64 7.29 2.91
C GLU A 52 -9.47 7.14 1.62
N SER A 53 -8.93 7.59 0.48
CA SER A 53 -9.53 7.38 -0.83
C SER A 53 -9.46 5.91 -1.27
N ALA A 54 -8.34 5.23 -1.05
CA ALA A 54 -8.22 3.79 -1.32
C ALA A 54 -9.25 2.96 -0.52
N VAL A 55 -9.44 3.28 0.76
CA VAL A 55 -10.46 2.66 1.62
C VAL A 55 -11.87 2.95 1.10
N ALA A 56 -12.14 4.19 0.69
CA ALA A 56 -13.45 4.59 0.15
C ALA A 56 -13.78 3.89 -1.17
N SER A 57 -12.78 3.62 -2.01
CA SER A 57 -12.90 2.89 -3.27
C SER A 57 -12.95 1.36 -3.12
N GLY A 58 -12.89 0.84 -1.88
CA GLY A 58 -12.98 -0.61 -1.62
C GLY A 58 -11.70 -1.39 -1.96
N ILE A 59 -10.54 -0.74 -1.97
CA ILE A 59 -9.25 -1.44 -2.09
C ILE A 59 -9.04 -2.33 -0.86
N ASN A 60 -8.68 -3.59 -1.07
CA ASN A 60 -8.48 -4.55 0.03
C ASN A 60 -7.07 -4.44 0.62
N LEU A 61 -6.06 -4.26 -0.23
CA LEU A 61 -4.67 -4.14 0.17
C LEU A 61 -3.97 -3.03 -0.62
N MET A 62 -3.33 -2.10 0.06
CA MET A 62 -2.46 -1.08 -0.52
C MET A 62 -1.02 -1.35 -0.07
N LEU A 63 -0.11 -1.46 -1.03
CA LEU A 63 1.32 -1.65 -0.79
C LEU A 63 2.05 -0.37 -1.18
N SER A 64 2.75 0.20 -0.20
CA SER A 64 3.50 1.45 -0.34
C SER A 64 4.89 1.37 0.26
N GLY A 65 5.72 2.33 -0.10
CA GLY A 65 7.08 2.51 0.42
C GLY A 65 7.38 3.98 0.64
N HIS A 66 8.45 4.47 0.00
CA HIS A 66 8.92 5.87 -0.01
C HIS A 66 9.38 6.46 1.33
N THR A 67 8.90 5.98 2.47
CA THR A 67 9.25 6.61 3.77
C THR A 67 10.70 6.36 4.20
N HIS A 68 11.36 5.31 3.69
CA HIS A 68 12.70 4.83 4.09
C HIS A 68 12.93 4.76 5.61
N ASN A 69 11.84 4.80 6.41
CA ASN A 69 11.84 5.05 7.85
C ASN A 69 12.67 6.28 8.30
N GLY A 70 12.82 7.32 7.47
CA GLY A 70 13.68 8.47 7.76
C GLY A 70 15.15 8.07 7.90
N GLN A 71 15.72 7.57 6.81
CA GLN A 71 17.04 6.95 6.64
C GLN A 71 18.25 7.51 7.43
N ILE A 72 18.19 8.77 7.89
CA ILE A 72 19.26 9.48 8.57
C ILE A 72 18.67 10.23 9.78
N PHE A 73 19.25 10.07 10.97
CA PHE A 73 18.90 10.89 12.14
C PHE A 73 19.41 12.34 11.96
N PRO A 74 18.61 13.38 12.27
CA PRO A 74 17.30 13.37 12.92
C PRO A 74 16.10 13.45 11.95
N PHE A 75 16.27 13.23 10.64
CA PHE A 75 15.16 13.29 9.67
C PHE A 75 14.04 12.28 9.98
N ASN A 76 14.34 11.18 10.68
CA ASN A 76 13.33 10.26 11.23
C ASN A 76 12.31 10.92 12.17
N LEU A 77 12.67 12.00 12.87
CA LEU A 77 11.77 12.75 13.75
C LEU A 77 10.84 13.68 12.97
N LEU A 78 11.31 14.27 11.86
CA LEU A 78 10.51 15.14 10.99
C LEU A 78 9.52 14.34 10.13
N VAL A 79 9.97 13.21 9.55
CA VAL A 79 9.10 12.27 8.81
C VAL A 79 8.00 11.71 9.72
N ARG A 80 8.30 11.51 11.01
CA ARG A 80 7.31 11.11 12.02
C ARG A 80 6.21 12.12 12.28
N GLN A 81 6.50 13.40 12.06
CA GLN A 81 5.56 14.49 12.27
C GLN A 81 4.72 14.76 11.01
N GLN A 82 5.26 14.45 9.83
CA GLN A 82 4.62 14.71 8.53
C GLN A 82 3.81 13.53 7.98
N PHE A 83 4.17 12.29 8.32
CA PHE A 83 3.44 11.09 7.92
C PHE A 83 2.86 10.37 9.14
N LYS A 84 1.53 10.27 9.24
CA LYS A 84 0.86 9.51 10.32
C LYS A 84 1.13 8.00 10.25
N ARG A 85 1.51 7.48 9.07
CA ARG A 85 1.69 6.05 8.76
C ARG A 85 3.04 5.83 8.07
N ILE A 86 4.05 5.45 8.84
CA ILE A 86 5.47 5.53 8.42
C ILE A 86 6.03 4.16 8.06
N ARG A 87 5.53 3.11 8.71
CA ARG A 87 5.98 1.73 8.54
C ARG A 87 4.94 0.77 9.10
N GLY A 88 4.83 -0.39 8.47
CA GLY A 88 4.09 -1.52 8.99
C GLY A 88 2.69 -1.63 8.41
N LEU A 89 1.89 -2.50 9.03
CA LEU A 89 0.53 -2.80 8.62
C LEU A 89 -0.46 -1.89 9.36
N HIS A 90 -1.26 -1.17 8.60
CA HIS A 90 -2.35 -0.34 9.08
C HIS A 90 -3.67 -0.90 8.55
N THR A 91 -4.66 -1.04 9.42
CA THR A 91 -5.98 -1.58 9.04
C THR A 91 -7.06 -0.54 9.25
N GLN A 92 -7.97 -0.42 8.29
CA GLN A 92 -9.16 0.40 8.40
C GLN A 92 -10.31 -0.30 7.68
N ARG A 93 -11.41 -0.58 8.40
CA ARG A 93 -12.51 -1.43 7.89
C ARG A 93 -11.95 -2.78 7.42
N ASN A 94 -12.25 -3.18 6.17
CA ASN A 94 -11.77 -4.41 5.54
C ASN A 94 -10.57 -4.15 4.62
N SER A 95 -9.88 -3.02 4.80
CA SER A 95 -8.75 -2.59 3.98
C SER A 95 -7.47 -2.56 4.81
N HIS A 96 -6.37 -2.96 4.18
CA HIS A 96 -5.03 -2.94 4.77
C HIS A 96 -4.08 -2.06 3.96
N LEU A 97 -3.27 -1.26 4.64
CA LEU A 97 -2.13 -0.53 4.08
C LEU A 97 -0.86 -1.10 4.69
N TYR A 98 0.04 -1.57 3.85
CA TYR A 98 1.37 -1.97 4.27
C TYR A 98 2.40 -0.99 3.72
N VAL A 99 3.16 -0.36 4.63
CA VAL A 99 4.24 0.57 4.29
C VAL A 99 5.58 -0.10 4.56
N SER A 100 6.29 -0.47 3.50
CA SER A 100 7.64 -1.03 3.58
C SER A 100 8.66 0.08 3.84
N PRO A 101 9.66 -0.13 4.73
CA PRO A 101 10.79 0.79 4.89
C PRO A 101 11.80 0.70 3.72
N GLY A 102 11.55 -0.16 2.73
CA GLY A 102 12.39 -0.36 1.56
C GLY A 102 13.70 -1.11 1.85
N THR A 103 14.32 -1.60 0.77
CA THR A 103 15.60 -2.31 0.77
C THR A 103 16.78 -1.44 0.34
N GLY A 104 16.51 -0.23 -0.17
CA GLY A 104 17.52 0.69 -0.72
C GLY A 104 17.65 2.01 0.05
N THR A 105 18.54 2.88 -0.44
CA THR A 105 18.86 4.19 0.13
C THR A 105 18.42 5.33 -0.80
N TRP A 106 17.84 6.39 -0.26
CA TRP A 106 17.71 7.69 -0.89
C TRP A 106 18.85 8.61 -0.43
N GLY A 107 19.68 9.12 -1.34
CA GLY A 107 20.85 9.95 -0.99
C GLY A 107 22.10 9.13 -0.64
N PRO A 108 22.89 9.48 0.40
CA PRO A 108 24.14 8.78 0.69
C PRO A 108 23.89 7.29 0.98
N ALA A 109 24.78 6.43 0.50
CA ALA A 109 24.67 4.96 0.58
C ALA A 109 24.90 4.41 2.00
N MET A 110 24.17 4.95 2.98
CA MET A 110 24.21 4.57 4.39
C MET A 110 22.80 4.64 5.00
N ARG A 111 22.53 3.74 5.94
CA ARG A 111 21.34 3.72 6.79
C ARG A 111 21.77 3.83 8.24
N LEU A 112 21.27 4.84 8.96
CA LEU A 112 21.50 4.98 10.40
C LEU A 112 20.15 5.05 11.12
N GLY A 113 19.79 4.01 11.88
CA GLY A 113 18.51 3.94 12.60
C GLY A 113 17.33 3.34 11.82
N SER A 114 17.59 2.59 10.73
CA SER A 114 16.57 1.81 10.02
C SER A 114 17.16 0.49 9.48
N CYS A 115 16.33 -0.54 9.32
CA CYS A 115 16.73 -1.86 8.84
C CYS A 115 16.16 -2.14 7.44
N ASN A 116 16.91 -2.86 6.60
CA ASN A 116 16.40 -3.44 5.37
C ASN A 116 15.31 -4.48 5.71
N GLU A 117 14.19 -4.44 5.00
CA GLU A 117 13.08 -5.37 5.21
C GLU A 117 12.65 -5.92 3.85
N ILE A 118 12.60 -7.25 3.73
CA ILE A 118 11.92 -7.96 2.65
C ILE A 118 10.66 -8.55 3.26
N THR A 119 9.50 -8.17 2.72
CA THR A 119 8.20 -8.55 3.29
C THR A 119 7.58 -9.65 2.46
N CYS A 120 7.25 -10.77 3.11
CA CYS A 120 6.42 -11.82 2.54
C CYS A 120 4.96 -11.56 2.94
N ILE A 121 4.06 -11.49 1.96
CA ILE A 121 2.62 -11.30 2.18
C ILE A 121 1.90 -12.53 1.65
N ASP A 122 1.38 -13.34 2.56
CA ASP A 122 0.57 -14.51 2.24
C ASP A 122 -0.91 -14.14 2.19
N LEU A 123 -1.48 -14.12 0.99
CA LEU A 123 -2.92 -13.94 0.80
C LEU A 123 -3.62 -15.30 0.90
N LYS A 124 -4.63 -15.39 1.78
CA LYS A 124 -5.44 -16.60 1.95
C LYS A 124 -6.89 -16.25 1.68
N ALA A 125 -7.55 -17.05 0.84
CA ALA A 125 -8.99 -16.99 0.71
C ALA A 125 -9.64 -17.27 2.07
N ALA A 126 -10.65 -16.49 2.44
CA ALA A 126 -11.41 -16.76 3.64
C ALA A 126 -12.09 -18.13 3.47
N SER A 127 -11.89 -19.02 4.43
CA SER A 127 -12.60 -20.31 4.45
C SER A 127 -14.09 -20.04 4.61
N VAL A 128 -14.88 -20.46 3.62
CA VAL A 128 -16.35 -20.47 3.75
C VAL A 128 -16.69 -21.51 4.81
N SER A 129 -17.07 -21.06 6.00
CA SER A 129 -17.71 -21.91 6.99
C SER A 129 -19.12 -22.23 6.48
N THR A 130 -19.27 -23.36 5.80
CA THR A 130 -20.57 -23.95 5.53
C THR A 130 -21.14 -24.44 6.86
N ASN A 131 -22.04 -23.66 7.46
CA ASN A 131 -22.95 -24.20 8.46
C ASN A 131 -23.87 -25.18 7.74
N VAL A 132 -23.52 -26.46 7.79
CA VAL A 132 -24.46 -27.55 7.51
C VAL A 132 -25.21 -27.77 8.81
N ASP A 133 -26.26 -26.99 9.02
CA ASP A 133 -27.24 -27.29 10.06
C ASP A 133 -28.22 -28.33 9.48
N ASN A 134 -28.19 -29.51 10.11
CA ASN A 134 -29.07 -30.67 9.90
C ASN A 134 -30.53 -30.38 10.30
#